data_AF-A0A925BKZ7-F1
#
_entry.id   AF-A0A925BKZ7-F1
#
_cell.length_a   1.000
_cell.length_b   1.000
_cell.length_c   1.000
_cell.angle_alpha   90.00
_cell.angle_beta   90.00
_cell.angle_gamma   90.00
#
_symmetry.space_group_name_H-M   'P 1'
#
loop_
_entity.id
_entity.type
_entity.pdbx_description
1 polymer ?
#
loop_
_entity_poly.entity_id
_entity_poly.type
_entity_poly.pdbx_seq_one_letter_code
_entity_poly.pdbx_strand_id
1 'polypeptide(L)'
;YVLRDLTGVESLQPAREFPVDGAAGEGFTNAGHALVMSPSLLTKYLDAGKEVAAHAVLLPDGIRFSPSTTRRDWTEELLAEIRAFYREFTDGQGGSKVNLQGIVFDTNAGGRLPIDKYFAATLAERDALQSGKKTIEAVATERGLRAKYLGALWKLMTSVSDSGERGGVSPPVDSPQNLGADAPRSPVSTVLARSLMIDGLRARWRTAKPEDAPALAAEVARWQQALWRFTSVGHIGKLGGPKAWMEPVAPITARHEMRLKLSATPEAQEIVLYLSAGDAGDGNEQDFAIWDRPRFVAPGRPDLLLRDVRPVSRELAARREKLFASTAKCLGAAADVSATEDAVDVKQLAQKHGVEADALAAWLEYLGIGTGGPAKIGTPITKKIETSSGYDFVKGWVGDDALSVVANSSDQHVRIPGNMAPHSVAVHPTPTLSVAVGWRSPAAATLRIEGQVQHAHPECGNGVVWSLELRRGNSRQRLAAGTAQGPNKVKIGPLEKIAVRLGDLISLVIGPRDGNHSCDLTSIDFTLHDGTREWNLGRDISPEILAGNPHKDSHGNADVWHFYSEPANGSTGHVIAAGSVLARWQSAASAEEKQKLADEVQRLLQGGAASLP
;
A
#
# COMPACT_ATOMS: atom_id res chain seq x y z
N TYR A 1 -50.89 1.83 -23.85
CA TYR A 1 -50.59 0.64 -24.65
C TYR A 1 -49.87 1.04 -25.93
N VAL A 2 -50.50 1.69 -26.91
CA VAL A 2 -49.90 2.05 -28.22
C VAL A 2 -48.46 2.62 -28.17
N LEU A 3 -48.15 3.59 -27.30
CA LEU A 3 -46.79 4.15 -27.24
C LEU A 3 -45.74 3.18 -26.69
N ARG A 4 -46.08 2.31 -25.74
CA ARG A 4 -45.15 1.29 -25.23
C ARG A 4 -44.91 0.22 -26.28
N ASP A 5 -45.94 -0.14 -27.02
CA ASP A 5 -45.85 -1.15 -28.09
C ASP A 5 -45.02 -0.63 -29.28
N LEU A 6 -45.14 0.66 -29.62
CA LEU A 6 -44.38 1.29 -30.69
C LEU A 6 -42.92 1.56 -30.33
N THR A 7 -42.63 1.87 -29.06
CA THR A 7 -41.27 2.23 -28.61
C THR A 7 -40.52 1.07 -27.95
N GLY A 8 -41.21 0.05 -27.45
CA GLY A 8 -40.62 -1.01 -26.64
C GLY A 8 -40.16 -0.58 -25.24
N VAL A 9 -40.44 0.66 -24.82
CA VAL A 9 -40.02 1.20 -23.52
C VAL A 9 -41.16 1.09 -22.51
N GLU A 10 -41.10 0.10 -21.62
CA GLU A 10 -42.16 -0.17 -20.65
C GLU A 10 -42.38 0.96 -19.63
N SER A 11 -41.31 1.68 -19.28
CA SER A 11 -41.31 2.80 -18.36
C SER A 11 -41.90 4.09 -18.95
N LEU A 12 -42.09 4.18 -20.27
CA LEU A 12 -42.58 5.38 -20.95
C LEU A 12 -44.11 5.43 -20.89
N GLN A 13 -44.66 6.28 -20.02
CA GLN A 13 -46.10 6.33 -19.71
C GLN A 13 -46.72 7.74 -19.78
N PRO A 14 -46.48 8.54 -20.84
CA PRO A 14 -46.96 9.92 -20.90
C PRO A 14 -48.49 10.04 -20.83
N ALA A 15 -49.21 8.99 -21.25
CA ALA A 15 -50.67 8.92 -21.20
C ALA A 15 -51.26 9.07 -19.79
N ARG A 16 -50.47 8.83 -18.73
CA ARG A 16 -50.90 8.99 -17.32
C ARG A 16 -51.22 10.44 -16.96
N GLU A 17 -50.59 11.39 -17.64
CA GLU A 17 -50.76 12.83 -17.39
C GLU A 17 -52.03 13.39 -18.04
N PHE A 18 -52.70 12.61 -18.89
CA PHE A 18 -53.93 13.01 -19.57
C PHE A 18 -55.16 12.61 -18.75
N PRO A 19 -56.21 13.45 -18.73
CA PRO A 19 -57.46 13.08 -18.09
C PRO A 19 -58.03 11.83 -18.76
N VAL A 20 -58.57 10.91 -17.94
CA VAL A 20 -59.42 9.83 -18.46
C VAL A 20 -60.61 10.51 -19.12
N ASP A 21 -60.93 10.14 -20.37
CA ASP A 21 -62.01 10.76 -21.14
C ASP A 21 -63.26 10.93 -20.26
N GLY A 22 -63.61 12.20 -20.00
CA GLY A 22 -64.88 12.51 -19.40
C GLY A 22 -65.95 12.19 -20.43
N ALA A 23 -66.74 11.14 -20.18
CA ALA A 23 -67.90 10.81 -20.99
C ALA A 23 -68.84 12.03 -21.04
N ALA A 24 -68.76 12.81 -22.10
CA ALA A 24 -69.76 13.82 -22.41
C ALA A 24 -71.00 13.12 -23.00
N GLY A 25 -71.66 12.33 -22.16
CA GLY A 25 -73.10 12.04 -22.21
C GLY A 25 -73.69 11.24 -23.37
N GLU A 26 -73.19 11.25 -24.60
CA GLU A 26 -73.92 10.67 -25.74
C GLU A 26 -72.97 10.07 -26.77
N GLY A 27 -73.11 8.77 -27.02
CA GLY A 27 -72.21 7.93 -27.82
C GLY A 27 -72.19 8.22 -29.33
N PHE A 28 -71.70 9.39 -29.73
CA PHE A 28 -71.30 9.69 -31.11
C PHE A 28 -69.93 10.36 -31.19
N THR A 29 -69.28 10.14 -32.34
CA THR A 29 -67.93 10.56 -32.71
C THR A 29 -67.70 12.05 -32.40
N ASN A 30 -66.76 12.34 -31.49
CA ASN A 30 -66.38 13.71 -31.15
C ASN A 30 -65.89 14.45 -32.40
N ALA A 31 -66.73 15.31 -32.99
CA ALA A 31 -66.30 16.32 -33.94
C ALA A 31 -65.42 17.33 -33.19
N GLY A 32 -64.28 17.73 -33.78
CA GLY A 32 -63.24 18.55 -33.14
C GLY A 32 -63.65 19.92 -32.57
N HIS A 33 -64.92 20.32 -32.69
CA HIS A 33 -65.47 21.50 -32.04
C HIS A 33 -65.89 21.29 -30.57
N ALA A 34 -66.03 20.05 -30.09
CA ALA A 34 -66.41 19.76 -28.70
C ALA A 34 -65.21 19.50 -27.76
N LEU A 35 -64.02 19.32 -28.30
CA LEU A 35 -62.78 19.14 -27.54
C LEU A 35 -62.06 20.49 -27.44
N VAL A 36 -62.37 21.27 -26.42
CA VAL A 36 -61.67 22.53 -26.15
C VAL A 36 -60.24 22.20 -25.69
N MET A 37 -59.25 22.48 -26.55
CA MET A 37 -57.85 22.35 -26.17
C MET A 37 -57.45 23.52 -25.27
N SER A 38 -57.42 23.27 -23.96
CA SER A 38 -56.90 24.27 -23.03
C SER A 38 -55.39 24.46 -23.26
N PRO A 39 -54.84 25.66 -22.97
CA PRO A 39 -53.40 25.88 -23.00
C PRO A 39 -52.64 24.83 -22.19
N SER A 40 -53.18 24.41 -21.04
CA SER A 40 -52.61 23.36 -20.20
C SER A 40 -52.59 21.98 -20.88
N LEU A 41 -53.63 21.64 -21.64
CA LEU A 41 -53.70 20.37 -22.36
C LEU A 41 -52.72 20.35 -23.55
N LEU A 42 -52.57 21.48 -24.26
CA LEU A 42 -51.54 21.62 -25.31
C LEU A 42 -50.14 21.44 -24.74
N THR A 43 -49.84 22.05 -23.58
CA THR A 43 -48.55 21.87 -22.89
C THR A 43 -48.30 20.40 -22.57
N LYS A 44 -49.31 19.66 -22.07
CA LYS A 44 -49.20 18.22 -21.80
C LYS A 44 -48.89 17.39 -23.06
N TYR A 45 -49.50 17.70 -24.20
CA TYR A 45 -49.16 17.06 -25.48
C TYR A 45 -47.72 17.34 -25.92
N LEU A 46 -47.25 18.59 -25.76
CA LEU A 46 -45.88 18.96 -26.09
C LEU A 46 -44.87 18.28 -25.15
N ASP A 47 -45.16 18.21 -23.85
CA ASP A 47 -44.29 17.58 -22.87
C ASP A 47 -44.24 16.05 -23.04
N ALA A 48 -45.37 15.41 -23.34
CA ALA A 48 -45.40 14.00 -23.76
C ALA A 48 -44.58 13.76 -25.04
N GLY A 49 -44.68 14.66 -26.02
CA GLY A 49 -43.86 14.60 -27.24
C GLY A 49 -42.36 14.74 -26.94
N LYS A 50 -41.98 15.64 -26.04
CA LYS A 50 -40.59 15.80 -25.58
C LYS A 50 -40.08 14.58 -24.82
N GLU A 51 -40.91 14.00 -23.95
CA GLU A 51 -40.58 12.79 -23.19
C GLU A 51 -40.29 11.63 -24.17
N VAL A 52 -41.22 11.36 -25.10
CA VAL A 52 -41.01 10.32 -26.13
C VAL A 52 -39.78 10.59 -26.98
N ALA A 53 -39.56 11.85 -27.41
CA ALA A 53 -38.40 12.23 -28.20
C ALA A 53 -37.06 12.08 -27.42
N ALA A 54 -37.07 12.29 -26.10
CA ALA A 54 -35.87 12.12 -25.27
C ALA A 54 -35.38 10.67 -25.20
N HIS A 55 -36.27 9.71 -25.45
CA HIS A 55 -35.95 8.28 -25.53
C HIS A 55 -35.56 7.81 -26.94
N ALA A 56 -35.71 8.65 -27.97
CA ALA A 56 -35.39 8.30 -29.34
C ALA A 56 -33.87 8.35 -29.60
N VAL A 57 -33.32 7.26 -30.11
CA VAL A 57 -31.92 7.12 -30.52
C VAL A 57 -31.87 7.05 -32.04
N LEU A 58 -31.27 8.07 -32.65
CA LEU A 58 -31.09 8.14 -34.10
C LEU A 58 -29.88 7.29 -34.51
N LEU A 59 -30.11 6.36 -35.44
CA LEU A 59 -29.11 5.48 -36.03
C LEU A 59 -28.90 5.83 -37.50
N PRO A 60 -27.76 5.46 -38.11
CA PRO A 60 -27.52 5.71 -39.54
C PRO A 60 -28.58 5.07 -40.47
N ASP A 61 -29.22 4.01 -40.02
CA ASP A 61 -30.18 3.19 -40.77
C ASP A 61 -31.62 3.26 -40.22
N GLY A 62 -31.89 4.07 -39.19
CA GLY A 62 -33.22 4.20 -38.63
C GLY A 62 -33.29 4.87 -37.26
N ILE A 63 -34.34 4.55 -36.51
CA ILE A 63 -34.57 5.05 -35.14
C ILE A 63 -34.88 3.84 -34.25
N ARG A 64 -34.26 3.80 -33.07
CA ARG A 64 -34.68 2.92 -31.97
C ARG A 64 -35.07 3.78 -30.77
N PHE A 65 -35.72 3.19 -29.77
CA PHE A 65 -35.94 3.84 -28.48
C PHE A 65 -35.13 3.14 -27.39
N SER A 66 -34.73 3.88 -26.36
CA SER A 66 -34.02 3.37 -25.19
C SER A 66 -34.78 3.73 -23.92
N PRO A 67 -34.76 2.88 -22.87
CA PRO A 67 -35.27 3.25 -21.54
C PRO A 67 -34.52 4.43 -20.90
N SER A 68 -33.31 4.71 -21.37
CA SER A 68 -32.48 5.82 -20.91
C SER A 68 -32.63 7.04 -21.82
N THR A 69 -32.32 8.24 -21.33
CA THR A 69 -32.44 9.50 -22.09
C THR A 69 -31.09 10.15 -22.38
N THR A 70 -29.97 9.53 -21.97
CA THR A 70 -28.64 10.10 -22.15
C THR A 70 -27.81 9.29 -23.13
N ARG A 71 -26.99 9.98 -23.95
CA ARG A 71 -26.06 9.35 -24.89
C ARG A 71 -25.07 8.39 -24.23
N ARG A 72 -24.70 8.67 -22.97
CA ARG A 72 -23.78 7.84 -22.20
C ARG A 72 -24.42 6.48 -21.93
N ASP A 73 -25.65 6.48 -21.41
CA ASP A 73 -26.34 5.24 -21.06
C ASP A 73 -26.62 4.39 -22.29
N TRP A 74 -26.99 5.01 -23.43
CA TRP A 74 -27.16 4.29 -24.70
C TRP A 74 -25.89 3.60 -25.17
N THR A 75 -24.73 4.22 -24.92
CA THR A 75 -23.43 3.61 -25.24
C THR A 75 -23.14 2.46 -24.29
N GLU A 76 -23.42 2.62 -23.00
CA GLU A 76 -23.23 1.58 -21.99
C GLU A 76 -24.14 0.35 -22.24
N GLU A 77 -25.39 0.57 -22.68
CA GLU A 77 -26.32 -0.48 -23.12
C GLU A 77 -25.73 -1.31 -24.28
N LEU A 78 -25.31 -0.66 -25.36
CA LEU A 78 -24.73 -1.34 -26.53
C LEU A 78 -23.41 -2.06 -26.18
N LEU A 79 -22.58 -1.46 -25.32
CA LEU A 79 -21.37 -2.11 -24.83
C LEU A 79 -21.70 -3.36 -23.98
N ALA A 80 -22.76 -3.31 -23.19
CA ALA A 80 -23.22 -4.44 -22.39
C ALA A 80 -23.73 -5.58 -23.28
N GLU A 81 -24.47 -5.28 -24.36
CA GLU A 81 -24.90 -6.26 -25.36
C GLU A 81 -23.73 -6.94 -26.06
N ILE A 82 -22.75 -6.16 -26.53
CA ILE A 82 -21.53 -6.70 -27.14
C ILE A 82 -20.82 -7.64 -26.13
N ARG A 83 -20.64 -7.21 -24.88
CA ARG A 83 -20.00 -8.04 -23.86
C ARG A 83 -20.83 -9.29 -23.53
N ALA A 84 -22.16 -9.22 -23.55
CA ALA A 84 -23.03 -10.37 -23.37
C ALA A 84 -22.79 -11.43 -24.45
N PHE A 85 -22.73 -11.03 -25.73
CA PHE A 85 -22.42 -11.93 -26.84
C PHE A 85 -21.06 -12.61 -26.68
N TYR A 86 -20.01 -11.88 -26.30
CA TYR A 86 -18.68 -12.49 -26.14
C TYR A 86 -18.61 -13.45 -24.93
N ARG A 87 -19.35 -13.18 -23.85
CA ARG A 87 -19.40 -14.04 -22.66
C ARG A 87 -19.95 -15.45 -22.94
N GLU A 88 -20.71 -15.63 -24.02
CA GLU A 88 -21.16 -16.97 -24.44
C GLU A 88 -20.02 -17.88 -24.91
N PHE A 89 -18.89 -17.30 -25.34
CA PHE A 89 -17.79 -18.03 -25.98
C PHE A 89 -16.44 -17.88 -25.27
N THR A 90 -16.38 -17.07 -24.22
CA THR A 90 -15.14 -16.67 -23.54
C THR A 90 -15.28 -16.81 -22.03
N ASP A 91 -14.15 -16.93 -21.35
CA ASP A 91 -14.11 -16.94 -19.88
C ASP A 91 -13.97 -15.50 -19.33
N GLY A 92 -14.53 -15.28 -18.14
CA GLY A 92 -14.26 -14.11 -17.30
C GLY A 92 -12.93 -14.21 -16.54
N GLN A 93 -12.35 -15.41 -16.44
CA GLN A 93 -11.05 -15.63 -15.79
C GLN A 93 -9.90 -15.00 -16.59
N GLY A 94 -9.00 -14.30 -15.88
CA GLY A 94 -7.81 -13.66 -16.47
C GLY A 94 -7.92 -12.15 -16.73
N GLY A 95 -8.94 -11.49 -16.18
CA GLY A 95 -9.00 -10.03 -16.12
C GLY A 95 -7.74 -9.45 -15.46
N SER A 96 -7.13 -8.45 -16.09
CA SER A 96 -6.02 -7.73 -15.49
C SER A 96 -6.60 -6.67 -14.55
N LYS A 97 -6.24 -6.73 -13.27
CA LYS A 97 -6.68 -5.73 -12.28
C LYS A 97 -5.90 -4.44 -12.50
N VAL A 98 -6.61 -3.37 -12.86
CA VAL A 98 -6.02 -2.02 -12.93
C VAL A 98 -6.56 -1.23 -11.74
N ASN A 99 -5.65 -0.74 -10.90
CA ASN A 99 -5.98 0.13 -9.78
C ASN A 99 -5.84 1.59 -10.23
N LEU A 100 -6.96 2.30 -10.29
CA LEU A 100 -7.00 3.74 -10.49
C LEU A 100 -7.66 4.35 -9.26
N GLN A 101 -6.89 5.15 -8.50
CA GLN A 101 -7.39 5.93 -7.37
C GLN A 101 -8.13 5.08 -6.31
N GLY A 102 -7.64 3.86 -6.03
CA GLY A 102 -8.16 3.01 -4.97
C GLY A 102 -9.34 2.11 -5.38
N ILE A 103 -9.81 2.20 -6.62
CA ILE A 103 -10.86 1.32 -7.17
C ILE A 103 -10.21 0.33 -8.13
N VAL A 104 -10.42 -0.96 -7.88
CA VAL A 104 -9.92 -2.06 -8.72
C VAL A 104 -10.91 -2.33 -9.82
N PHE A 105 -10.51 -2.10 -11.07
CA PHE A 105 -11.27 -2.50 -12.25
C PHE A 105 -10.74 -3.82 -12.80
N ASP A 106 -11.62 -4.80 -13.02
CA ASP A 106 -11.30 -5.98 -13.81
C ASP A 106 -11.33 -5.61 -15.30
N THR A 107 -10.15 -5.38 -15.88
CA THR A 107 -10.04 -5.15 -17.33
C THR A 107 -10.00 -6.49 -18.06
N ASN A 108 -10.85 -6.65 -19.09
CA ASN A 108 -10.91 -7.80 -20.02
C ASN A 108 -11.77 -9.02 -19.63
N ALA A 109 -12.77 -8.86 -18.76
CA ALA A 109 -13.77 -9.91 -18.54
C ALA A 109 -14.53 -10.24 -19.85
N GLY A 110 -14.52 -11.50 -20.28
CA GLY A 110 -15.28 -11.98 -21.45
C GLY A 110 -14.57 -11.77 -22.80
N GLY A 111 -13.24 -11.89 -22.87
CA GLY A 111 -12.51 -11.87 -24.14
C GLY A 111 -11.74 -13.16 -24.45
N ARG A 112 -11.31 -13.92 -23.45
CA ARG A 112 -10.37 -15.04 -23.67
C ARG A 112 -11.10 -16.34 -23.92
N LEU A 113 -10.64 -17.10 -24.92
CA LEU A 113 -11.15 -18.45 -25.13
C LEU A 113 -10.77 -19.35 -23.94
N PRO A 114 -11.67 -20.23 -23.47
CA PRO A 114 -11.37 -21.22 -22.44
C PRO A 114 -10.52 -22.36 -23.05
N ILE A 115 -9.25 -22.06 -23.33
CA ILE A 115 -8.31 -22.92 -24.07
C ILE A 115 -8.11 -24.29 -23.38
N ASP A 116 -8.23 -24.34 -22.06
CA ASP A 116 -8.23 -25.56 -21.25
C ASP A 116 -9.33 -26.55 -21.69
N LYS A 117 -10.56 -26.07 -21.92
CA LYS A 117 -11.67 -26.91 -22.39
C LYS A 117 -11.42 -27.45 -23.80
N TYR A 118 -10.82 -26.64 -24.66
CA TYR A 118 -10.44 -27.06 -26.00
C TYR A 118 -9.30 -28.09 -25.96
N PHE A 119 -8.28 -27.90 -25.12
CA PHE A 119 -7.24 -28.92 -24.92
C PHE A 119 -7.84 -30.21 -24.40
N ALA A 120 -8.65 -30.18 -23.33
CA ALA A 120 -9.30 -31.36 -22.77
C ALA A 120 -10.10 -32.13 -23.83
N ALA A 121 -10.84 -31.44 -24.70
CA ALA A 121 -11.56 -32.05 -25.83
C ALA A 121 -10.61 -32.73 -26.82
N THR A 122 -9.54 -32.05 -27.25
CA THR A 122 -8.55 -32.62 -28.18
C THR A 122 -7.76 -33.79 -27.60
N LEU A 123 -7.54 -33.81 -26.29
CA LEU A 123 -6.82 -34.87 -25.59
C LEU A 123 -7.73 -36.10 -25.39
N ALA A 124 -8.99 -35.88 -24.98
CA ALA A 124 -9.94 -36.96 -24.72
C ALA A 124 -10.43 -37.66 -25.98
N GLU A 125 -10.60 -36.92 -27.09
CA GLU A 125 -11.09 -37.47 -28.36
C GLU A 125 -9.96 -37.70 -29.38
N ARG A 126 -8.69 -37.67 -28.96
CA ARG A 126 -7.54 -37.67 -29.86
C ARG A 126 -7.58 -38.83 -30.87
N ASP A 127 -7.74 -40.06 -30.38
CA ASP A 127 -7.74 -41.26 -31.21
C ASP A 127 -8.96 -41.30 -32.14
N ALA A 128 -10.13 -40.85 -31.66
CA ALA A 128 -11.37 -40.79 -32.43
C ALA A 128 -11.31 -39.73 -33.54
N LEU A 129 -10.66 -38.59 -33.28
CA LEU A 129 -10.43 -37.53 -34.27
C LEU A 129 -9.34 -37.93 -35.27
N GLN A 130 -8.27 -38.62 -34.84
CA GLN A 130 -7.20 -39.12 -35.72
C GLN A 130 -7.67 -40.22 -36.68
N SER A 131 -8.48 -41.16 -36.17
CA SER A 131 -9.04 -42.26 -36.98
C SER A 131 -10.22 -41.82 -37.87
N GLY A 132 -10.68 -40.57 -37.75
CA GLY A 132 -11.87 -40.07 -38.45
C GLY A 132 -13.19 -40.63 -37.92
N LYS A 133 -13.18 -41.37 -36.80
CA LYS A 133 -14.38 -41.93 -36.15
C LYS A 133 -15.34 -40.86 -35.65
N LYS A 134 -14.82 -39.70 -35.22
CA LYS A 134 -15.60 -38.50 -34.89
C LYS A 134 -15.12 -37.32 -35.72
N THR A 135 -16.04 -36.43 -36.10
CA THR A 135 -15.71 -35.15 -36.72
C THR A 135 -15.48 -34.07 -35.64
N ILE A 136 -14.80 -32.98 -36.02
CA ILE A 136 -14.61 -31.82 -35.13
C ILE A 136 -15.95 -31.23 -34.71
N GLU A 137 -16.93 -31.18 -35.61
CA GLU A 137 -18.28 -30.67 -35.38
C GLU A 137 -19.04 -31.51 -34.36
N ALA A 138 -18.90 -32.83 -34.43
CA ALA A 138 -19.52 -33.76 -33.48
C ALA A 138 -18.95 -33.56 -32.08
N VAL A 139 -17.63 -33.53 -31.93
CA VAL A 139 -16.96 -33.30 -30.64
C VAL A 139 -17.27 -31.93 -30.07
N ALA A 140 -17.29 -30.89 -30.92
CA ALA A 140 -17.62 -29.54 -30.51
C ALA A 140 -19.06 -29.46 -29.97
N THR A 141 -20.02 -30.10 -30.63
CA THR A 141 -21.42 -30.14 -30.18
C THR A 141 -21.56 -30.90 -28.86
N GLU A 142 -20.95 -32.08 -28.74
CA GLU A 142 -20.98 -32.91 -27.52
C GLU A 142 -20.43 -32.17 -26.30
N ARG A 143 -19.40 -31.33 -26.50
CA ARG A 143 -18.69 -30.63 -25.43
C ARG A 143 -19.09 -29.16 -25.26
N GLY A 144 -20.09 -28.67 -26.00
CA GLY A 144 -20.53 -27.27 -25.95
C GLY A 144 -19.44 -26.26 -26.37
N LEU A 145 -18.59 -26.64 -27.33
CA LEU A 145 -17.48 -25.84 -27.84
C LEU A 145 -17.78 -25.29 -29.24
N ARG A 146 -17.07 -24.25 -29.66
CA ARG A 146 -17.14 -23.76 -31.05
C ARG A 146 -16.24 -24.62 -31.95
N ALA A 147 -16.84 -25.30 -32.93
CA ALA A 147 -16.14 -26.15 -33.90
C ALA A 147 -14.97 -25.43 -34.61
N LYS A 148 -15.14 -24.15 -34.94
CA LYS A 148 -14.08 -23.32 -35.56
C LYS A 148 -12.80 -23.28 -34.72
N TYR A 149 -12.91 -23.05 -33.41
CA TYR A 149 -11.73 -22.94 -32.53
C TYR A 149 -11.15 -24.31 -32.19
N LEU A 150 -12.01 -25.32 -31.99
CA LEU A 150 -11.56 -26.70 -31.78
C LEU A 150 -10.78 -27.23 -32.99
N GLY A 151 -11.28 -26.99 -34.21
CA GLY A 151 -10.62 -27.39 -35.45
C GLY A 151 -9.30 -26.65 -35.68
N ALA A 152 -9.23 -25.36 -35.35
CA ALA A 152 -8.00 -24.59 -35.44
C ALA A 152 -6.93 -25.13 -34.48
N LEU A 153 -7.29 -25.40 -33.22
CA LEU A 153 -6.39 -25.99 -32.24
C LEU A 153 -5.94 -27.40 -32.66
N TRP A 154 -6.89 -28.25 -33.08
CA TRP A 154 -6.60 -29.60 -33.56
C TRP A 154 -5.58 -29.58 -34.71
N LYS A 155 -5.81 -28.75 -35.72
CA LYS A 155 -4.89 -28.58 -36.85
C LYS A 155 -3.51 -28.09 -36.41
N LEU A 156 -3.46 -27.14 -35.46
CA LEU A 156 -2.20 -26.60 -34.94
C LEU A 156 -1.37 -27.68 -34.21
N MET A 157 -2.02 -28.51 -33.41
CA MET A 157 -1.36 -29.53 -32.60
C MET A 157 -0.96 -30.78 -33.40
N THR A 158 -1.70 -31.09 -34.47
CA THR A 158 -1.45 -32.25 -35.35
C THR A 158 -0.54 -31.94 -36.54
N SER A 159 -0.27 -30.67 -36.82
CA SER A 159 0.71 -30.30 -37.85
C SER A 159 2.09 -30.92 -37.58
N VAL A 160 2.70 -31.47 -38.64
CA VAL A 160 4.04 -32.05 -38.60
C VAL A 160 5.04 -30.91 -38.70
N SER A 161 5.93 -30.80 -37.71
CA SER A 161 7.17 -30.06 -37.85
C SER A 161 8.16 -30.97 -38.57
N ASP A 162 8.48 -30.70 -39.84
CA ASP A 162 9.63 -31.34 -40.50
C ASP A 162 10.90 -30.88 -39.79
N SER A 163 11.34 -31.65 -38.81
CA SER A 163 12.61 -31.46 -38.10
C SER A 163 13.66 -32.49 -38.48
N GLY A 164 13.52 -33.16 -39.63
CA GLY A 164 14.43 -34.24 -40.04
C GLY A 164 14.84 -34.19 -41.50
N GLU A 165 15.77 -33.30 -41.86
CA GLU A 165 16.75 -33.55 -42.93
C GLU A 165 17.94 -32.57 -42.79
N ARG A 166 18.97 -32.99 -42.05
CA ARG A 166 20.34 -32.50 -42.25
C ARG A 166 21.03 -33.50 -43.17
N GLY A 167 21.57 -33.02 -44.30
CA GLY A 167 22.62 -33.71 -45.04
C GLY A 167 22.25 -34.05 -46.48
N GLY A 168 22.45 -33.09 -47.39
CA GLY A 168 22.38 -33.33 -48.83
C GLY A 168 22.91 -32.14 -49.60
N VAL A 169 24.23 -32.09 -49.81
CA VAL A 169 24.87 -31.16 -50.73
C VAL A 169 24.28 -31.38 -52.12
N SER A 170 23.73 -30.34 -52.75
CA SER A 170 23.44 -30.32 -54.19
C SER A 170 24.16 -29.13 -54.85
N PRO A 171 24.73 -29.33 -56.06
CA PRO A 171 25.68 -28.40 -56.70
C PRO A 171 24.96 -27.20 -57.34
N PRO A 172 25.69 -26.16 -57.78
CA PRO A 172 25.07 -24.95 -58.31
C PRO A 172 24.40 -25.24 -59.66
N VAL A 173 23.17 -24.75 -59.83
CA VAL A 173 22.41 -24.83 -61.09
C VAL A 173 22.62 -23.54 -61.86
N ASP A 174 23.24 -23.67 -63.02
CA ASP A 174 23.17 -22.70 -64.12
C ASP A 174 21.81 -22.79 -64.83
N SER A 175 21.27 -21.61 -65.14
CA SER A 175 20.27 -21.28 -66.17
C SER A 175 18.77 -21.55 -65.93
N PRO A 176 17.87 -20.72 -66.52
CA PRO A 176 16.52 -20.49 -66.00
C PRO A 176 15.43 -20.98 -66.97
N GLN A 177 14.54 -21.88 -66.55
CA GLN A 177 13.28 -22.10 -67.28
C GLN A 177 12.09 -22.47 -66.38
N ASN A 178 10.97 -21.83 -66.72
CA ASN A 178 9.56 -22.15 -66.48
C ASN A 178 8.91 -21.88 -65.11
N LEU A 179 8.31 -20.69 -65.05
CA LEU A 179 7.14 -20.35 -64.25
C LEU A 179 5.93 -21.18 -64.68
N GLY A 180 5.54 -22.16 -63.87
CA GLY A 180 4.23 -22.80 -63.87
C GLY A 180 3.43 -22.33 -62.66
N ALA A 181 2.24 -21.81 -62.89
CA ALA A 181 1.36 -21.18 -61.92
C ALA A 181 1.04 -22.07 -60.72
N ASP A 182 1.31 -21.57 -59.51
CA ASP A 182 0.78 -22.10 -58.27
C ASP A 182 0.17 -20.96 -57.44
N ALA A 183 -1.06 -21.17 -56.98
CA ALA A 183 -1.87 -20.17 -56.29
C ALA A 183 -1.18 -19.63 -55.01
N PRO A 184 -1.37 -18.35 -54.62
CA PRO A 184 -0.69 -17.80 -53.46
C PRO A 184 -1.18 -18.48 -52.17
N ARG A 185 -0.37 -19.36 -51.60
CA ARG A 185 -0.54 -19.83 -50.21
C ARG A 185 -0.37 -18.63 -49.28
N SER A 186 -1.40 -18.35 -48.48
CA SER A 186 -1.40 -17.24 -47.51
C SER A 186 -0.20 -17.36 -46.54
N PRO A 187 0.57 -16.29 -46.29
CA PRO A 187 1.80 -16.31 -45.48
C PRO A 187 1.58 -16.80 -44.03
N VAL A 188 0.34 -16.74 -43.53
CA VAL A 188 -0.06 -17.27 -42.22
C VAL A 188 0.07 -18.80 -42.13
N SER A 189 -0.12 -19.51 -43.25
CA SER A 189 -0.08 -20.99 -43.26
C SER A 189 1.34 -21.55 -43.14
N THR A 190 2.36 -20.80 -43.57
CA THR A 190 3.76 -21.23 -43.57
C THR A 190 4.43 -20.99 -42.20
N VAL A 191 4.03 -19.91 -41.50
CA VAL A 191 4.54 -19.56 -40.16
C VAL A 191 4.03 -20.52 -39.09
N LEU A 192 2.81 -21.05 -39.22
CA LEU A 192 2.27 -22.01 -38.24
C LEU A 192 2.96 -23.38 -38.30
N ALA A 193 3.61 -23.76 -39.41
CA ALA A 193 4.29 -25.05 -39.51
C ALA A 193 5.63 -25.09 -38.75
N ARG A 194 6.34 -23.95 -38.63
CA ARG A 194 7.66 -23.83 -37.98
C ARG A 194 7.61 -22.77 -36.89
N SER A 195 7.31 -23.17 -35.65
CA SER A 195 7.30 -22.25 -34.52
C SER A 195 7.89 -22.94 -33.30
N LEU A 196 9.10 -22.51 -32.91
CA LEU A 196 9.85 -23.08 -31.79
C LEU A 196 9.06 -23.06 -30.47
N MET A 197 8.25 -22.02 -30.24
CA MET A 197 7.37 -21.94 -29.07
C MET A 197 6.24 -22.98 -29.11
N ILE A 198 5.64 -23.20 -30.28
CA ILE A 198 4.53 -24.13 -30.45
C ILE A 198 5.02 -25.58 -30.54
N ASP A 199 6.24 -25.81 -31.03
CA ASP A 199 6.83 -27.15 -31.14
C ASP A 199 7.01 -27.83 -29.77
N GLY A 200 7.48 -27.09 -28.77
CA GLY A 200 7.53 -27.59 -27.38
C GLY A 200 6.14 -27.95 -26.84
N LEU A 201 5.14 -27.09 -27.11
CA LEU A 201 3.75 -27.33 -26.71
C LEU A 201 3.14 -28.54 -27.44
N ARG A 202 3.43 -28.73 -28.73
CA ARG A 202 3.04 -29.93 -29.50
C ARG A 202 3.63 -31.19 -28.93
N ALA A 203 4.93 -31.18 -28.62
CA ALA A 203 5.61 -32.33 -28.04
C ALA A 203 4.95 -32.77 -26.73
N ARG A 204 4.69 -31.83 -25.82
CA ARG A 204 3.95 -32.11 -24.58
C ARG A 204 2.53 -32.60 -24.83
N TRP A 205 1.80 -31.94 -25.72
CA TRP A 205 0.42 -32.34 -26.04
C TRP A 205 0.34 -33.77 -26.60
N ARG A 206 1.32 -34.22 -27.41
CA ARG A 206 1.34 -35.58 -27.96
C ARG A 206 1.43 -36.67 -26.89
N THR A 207 2.05 -36.40 -25.74
CA THR A 207 2.18 -37.37 -24.64
C THR A 207 1.21 -37.09 -23.49
N ALA A 208 0.56 -35.92 -23.47
CA ALA A 208 -0.37 -35.51 -22.44
C ALA A 208 -1.67 -36.33 -22.43
N LYS A 209 -2.30 -36.42 -21.26
CA LYS A 209 -3.63 -36.99 -21.02
C LYS A 209 -4.66 -35.89 -20.76
N PRO A 210 -5.98 -36.17 -20.78
CA PRO A 210 -7.01 -35.14 -20.55
C PRO A 210 -6.82 -34.34 -19.26
N GLU A 211 -6.32 -34.95 -18.19
CA GLU A 211 -5.99 -34.31 -16.91
C GLU A 211 -4.87 -33.25 -17.00
N ASP A 212 -4.02 -33.29 -18.04
CA ASP A 212 -2.93 -32.33 -18.25
C ASP A 212 -3.37 -31.05 -18.99
N ALA A 213 -4.63 -30.98 -19.44
CA ALA A 213 -5.15 -29.83 -20.17
C ALA A 213 -4.95 -28.48 -19.46
N PRO A 214 -5.13 -28.35 -18.13
CA PRO A 214 -4.88 -27.11 -17.42
C PRO A 214 -3.41 -26.65 -17.50
N ALA A 215 -2.44 -27.59 -17.49
CA ALA A 215 -1.02 -27.26 -17.56
C ALA A 215 -0.63 -26.73 -18.94
N LEU A 216 -1.15 -27.34 -20.02
CA LEU A 216 -0.97 -26.84 -21.39
C LEU A 216 -1.61 -25.46 -21.58
N ALA A 217 -2.80 -25.24 -21.02
CA ALA A 217 -3.47 -23.94 -21.05
C ALA A 217 -2.70 -22.86 -20.27
N ALA A 218 -2.15 -23.20 -19.10
CA ALA A 218 -1.32 -22.30 -18.30
C ALA A 218 -0.05 -21.87 -19.04
N GLU A 219 0.54 -22.76 -19.83
CA GLU A 219 1.65 -22.41 -20.70
C GLU A 219 1.27 -21.40 -21.77
N VAL A 220 0.16 -21.64 -22.50
CA VAL A 220 -0.36 -20.68 -23.48
C VAL A 220 -0.68 -19.33 -22.84
N ALA A 221 -1.23 -19.34 -21.62
CA ALA A 221 -1.52 -18.12 -20.88
C ALA A 221 -0.27 -17.29 -20.57
N ARG A 222 0.86 -17.93 -20.23
CA ARG A 222 2.15 -17.24 -20.03
C ARG A 222 2.64 -16.57 -21.31
N TRP A 223 2.57 -17.27 -22.45
CA TRP A 223 2.92 -16.69 -23.75
C TRP A 223 1.99 -15.54 -24.15
N GLN A 224 0.69 -15.67 -23.89
CA GLN A 224 -0.29 -14.60 -24.13
C GLN A 224 0.01 -13.35 -23.31
N GLN A 225 0.44 -13.49 -22.04
CA GLN A 225 0.81 -12.36 -21.20
C GLN A 225 2.09 -11.66 -21.68
N ALA A 226 3.05 -12.40 -22.24
CA ALA A 226 4.32 -11.85 -22.71
C ALA A 226 4.25 -11.23 -24.11
N LEU A 227 3.42 -11.80 -24.99
CA LEU A 227 3.40 -11.48 -26.43
C LEU A 227 2.18 -10.66 -26.86
N TRP A 228 1.18 -10.48 -25.99
CA TRP A 228 -0.06 -9.80 -26.35
C TRP A 228 -0.56 -8.87 -25.25
N ARG A 229 -1.03 -7.69 -25.66
CA ARG A 229 -1.87 -6.83 -24.85
C ARG A 229 -3.33 -7.07 -25.24
N PHE A 230 -4.13 -7.49 -24.27
CA PHE A 230 -5.58 -7.62 -24.43
C PHE A 230 -6.27 -6.31 -24.06
N THR A 231 -7.14 -5.84 -24.94
CA THR A 231 -7.92 -4.62 -24.73
C THR A 231 -9.36 -4.99 -24.39
N SER A 232 -10.09 -4.04 -23.81
CA SER A 232 -11.45 -4.32 -23.33
C SER A 232 -12.44 -4.43 -24.50
N VAL A 233 -13.18 -5.54 -24.52
CA VAL A 233 -14.21 -5.82 -25.53
C VAL A 233 -15.24 -4.68 -25.60
N GLY A 234 -15.57 -4.28 -26.83
CA GLY A 234 -16.51 -3.19 -27.14
C GLY A 234 -15.88 -1.81 -27.35
N HIS A 235 -14.57 -1.61 -27.07
CA HIS A 235 -13.94 -0.29 -27.21
C HIS A 235 -13.27 -0.01 -28.57
N ILE A 236 -13.30 -0.97 -29.49
CA ILE A 236 -12.78 -0.80 -30.85
C ILE A 236 -13.65 0.24 -31.57
N GLY A 237 -13.02 1.26 -32.16
CA GLY A 237 -13.73 2.35 -32.87
C GLY A 237 -14.13 3.54 -32.00
N LYS A 238 -13.92 3.50 -30.67
CA LYS A 238 -14.00 4.71 -29.83
C LYS A 238 -12.91 5.71 -30.25
N LEU A 239 -13.22 7.01 -30.22
CA LEU A 239 -12.20 8.05 -30.46
C LEU A 239 -11.06 7.91 -29.43
N GLY A 240 -9.84 7.66 -29.91
CA GLY A 240 -8.68 7.34 -29.06
C GLY A 240 -8.70 5.95 -28.40
N GLY A 241 -9.63 5.09 -28.80
CA GLY A 241 -9.75 3.70 -28.33
C GLY A 241 -8.74 2.74 -29.00
N PRO A 242 -8.67 1.49 -28.51
CA PRO A 242 -7.78 0.48 -29.07
C PRO A 242 -8.13 0.16 -30.53
N LYS A 243 -7.10 -0.08 -31.35
CA LYS A 243 -7.28 -0.43 -32.77
C LYS A 243 -7.67 -1.88 -32.99
N ALA A 244 -7.31 -2.75 -32.04
CA ALA A 244 -7.61 -4.17 -32.07
C ALA A 244 -7.88 -4.70 -30.65
N TRP A 245 -8.61 -5.81 -30.58
CA TRP A 245 -8.86 -6.51 -29.32
C TRP A 245 -7.58 -7.12 -28.73
N MET A 246 -6.70 -7.64 -29.60
CA MET A 246 -5.37 -8.13 -29.25
C MET A 246 -4.31 -7.32 -30.00
N GLU A 247 -3.40 -6.69 -29.26
CA GLU A 247 -2.26 -5.95 -29.83
C GLU A 247 -0.97 -6.75 -29.57
N PRO A 248 -0.13 -7.00 -30.59
CA PRO A 248 1.11 -7.76 -30.40
C PRO A 248 2.13 -6.95 -29.60
N VAL A 249 2.86 -7.63 -28.73
CA VAL A 249 4.00 -7.11 -27.96
C VAL A 249 5.25 -7.84 -28.41
N ALA A 250 6.30 -7.10 -28.75
CA ALA A 250 7.61 -7.66 -29.07
C ALA A 250 8.53 -7.49 -27.84
N PRO A 251 8.72 -8.53 -27.01
CA PRO A 251 9.53 -8.43 -25.80
C PRO A 251 11.05 -8.53 -26.08
N ILE A 252 11.47 -8.62 -27.35
CA ILE A 252 12.87 -8.79 -27.73
C ILE A 252 13.61 -7.48 -27.46
N THR A 253 14.53 -7.50 -26.50
CA THR A 253 15.40 -6.38 -26.15
C THR A 253 16.84 -6.87 -26.00
N ALA A 254 17.80 -6.04 -26.41
CA ALA A 254 19.22 -6.31 -26.20
C ALA A 254 19.63 -6.20 -24.72
N ARG A 255 18.82 -5.55 -23.88
CA ARG A 255 19.07 -5.37 -22.44
C ARG A 255 17.76 -5.41 -21.67
N HIS A 256 17.72 -6.20 -20.60
CA HIS A 256 16.58 -6.29 -19.71
C HIS A 256 17.03 -6.12 -18.25
N GLU A 257 16.37 -5.24 -17.50
CA GLU A 257 16.63 -5.07 -16.07
C GLU A 257 15.64 -5.92 -15.27
N MET A 258 16.15 -6.81 -14.42
CA MET A 258 15.36 -7.64 -13.52
C MET A 258 15.47 -7.11 -12.08
N ARG A 259 14.33 -6.95 -11.41
CA ARG A 259 14.26 -6.58 -9.99
C ARG A 259 13.45 -7.62 -9.24
N LEU A 260 14.08 -8.25 -8.26
CA LEU A 260 13.44 -9.22 -7.37
C LEU A 260 13.46 -8.67 -5.95
N LYS A 261 12.27 -8.51 -5.36
CA LYS A 261 12.16 -8.18 -3.94
C LYS A 261 12.47 -9.43 -3.13
N LEU A 262 13.50 -9.36 -2.28
CA LEU A 262 13.81 -10.42 -1.33
C LEU A 262 13.00 -10.22 -0.07
N SER A 263 12.09 -11.15 0.19
CA SER A 263 11.26 -11.16 1.39
C SER A 263 11.69 -12.34 2.26
N ALA A 264 12.25 -12.07 3.44
CA ALA A 264 12.43 -13.10 4.46
C ALA A 264 11.08 -13.33 5.15
N THR A 265 10.66 -14.59 5.33
CA THR A 265 9.64 -14.91 6.34
C THR A 265 10.33 -15.01 7.71
N PRO A 266 9.64 -14.77 8.83
CA PRO A 266 10.23 -14.86 10.17
C PRO A 266 10.90 -16.21 10.45
N GLU A 267 10.45 -17.28 9.79
CA GLU A 267 10.98 -18.63 9.93
C GLU A 267 12.12 -18.96 8.95
N ALA A 268 12.37 -18.12 7.94
CA ALA A 268 13.38 -18.40 6.91
C ALA A 268 14.79 -18.10 7.42
N GLN A 269 15.57 -19.15 7.66
CA GLN A 269 16.98 -19.04 8.05
C GLN A 269 17.91 -18.72 6.85
N GLU A 270 17.46 -19.00 5.63
CA GLU A 270 18.23 -18.78 4.40
C GLU A 270 17.32 -18.33 3.26
N ILE A 271 17.83 -17.46 2.39
CA ILE A 271 17.20 -17.09 1.11
C ILE A 271 18.10 -17.57 -0.01
N VAL A 272 17.61 -18.52 -0.82
CA VAL A 272 18.35 -19.09 -1.95
C VAL A 272 17.85 -18.47 -3.26
N LEU A 273 18.78 -18.04 -4.11
CA LEU A 273 18.49 -17.42 -5.41
C LEU A 273 19.25 -18.15 -6.51
N TYR A 274 18.53 -18.46 -7.61
CA TYR A 274 19.10 -19.06 -8.80
C TYR A 274 19.00 -18.09 -9.97
N LEU A 275 20.10 -17.90 -10.70
CA LEU A 275 20.13 -17.18 -11.97
C LEU A 275 20.29 -18.22 -13.07
N SER A 276 19.36 -18.23 -14.04
CA SER A 276 19.38 -19.14 -15.18
C SER A 276 19.12 -18.36 -16.47
N ALA A 277 19.85 -18.72 -17.52
CA ALA A 277 19.66 -18.22 -18.88
C ALA A 277 19.67 -19.42 -19.83
N GLY A 278 18.84 -19.38 -20.87
CA GLY A 278 18.74 -20.41 -21.90
C GLY A 278 18.38 -19.77 -23.25
N ASP A 279 18.53 -20.54 -24.32
CA ASP A 279 18.22 -20.13 -25.70
C ASP A 279 16.71 -20.28 -26.04
N ALA A 280 16.33 -19.87 -27.25
CA ALA A 280 14.96 -19.93 -27.75
C ALA A 280 14.56 -21.30 -28.36
N GLY A 281 15.39 -22.34 -28.18
CA GLY A 281 15.17 -23.70 -28.63
C GLY A 281 15.84 -24.07 -29.95
N ASP A 282 16.56 -23.14 -30.58
CA ASP A 282 17.40 -23.36 -31.75
C ASP A 282 18.87 -23.68 -31.40
N GLY A 283 19.17 -23.77 -30.11
CA GLY A 283 20.52 -23.91 -29.58
C GLY A 283 21.15 -22.55 -29.29
N ASN A 284 22.34 -22.55 -28.70
CA ASN A 284 23.00 -21.34 -28.19
C ASN A 284 24.20 -20.90 -29.05
N GLU A 285 24.32 -21.43 -30.26
CA GLU A 285 25.42 -21.09 -31.16
C GLU A 285 25.29 -19.62 -31.57
N GLN A 286 26.21 -18.77 -31.11
CA GLN A 286 26.21 -17.30 -31.26
C GLN A 286 25.27 -16.52 -30.30
N ASP A 287 24.65 -17.19 -29.34
CA ASP A 287 23.83 -16.54 -28.31
C ASP A 287 24.65 -16.23 -27.05
N PHE A 288 24.64 -14.96 -26.63
CA PHE A 288 25.35 -14.50 -25.43
C PHE A 288 24.38 -13.82 -24.45
N ALA A 289 24.29 -14.37 -23.23
CA ALA A 289 23.59 -13.75 -22.11
C ALA A 289 24.60 -13.26 -21.07
N ILE A 290 24.59 -11.95 -20.79
CA ILE A 290 25.51 -11.32 -19.83
C ILE A 290 24.72 -10.83 -18.61
N TRP A 291 25.05 -11.36 -17.44
CA TRP A 291 24.58 -10.82 -16.16
C TRP A 291 25.38 -9.57 -15.79
N ASP A 292 24.87 -8.41 -16.17
CA ASP A 292 25.56 -7.13 -15.94
C ASP A 292 25.28 -6.58 -14.53
N ARG A 293 26.35 -6.48 -13.73
CA ARG A 293 26.41 -5.79 -12.43
C ARG A 293 25.32 -6.21 -11.41
N PRO A 294 25.14 -7.51 -11.11
CA PRO A 294 24.13 -7.98 -10.15
C PRO A 294 24.44 -7.49 -8.73
N ARG A 295 23.42 -7.03 -8.01
CA ARG A 295 23.59 -6.30 -6.74
C ARG A 295 22.33 -6.27 -5.88
N PHE A 296 22.53 -6.10 -4.58
CA PHE A 296 21.48 -5.71 -3.64
C PHE A 296 21.36 -4.20 -3.58
N VAL A 297 20.12 -3.71 -3.54
CA VAL A 297 19.78 -2.28 -3.45
C VAL A 297 18.84 -2.08 -2.27
N ALA A 298 19.12 -1.11 -1.41
CA ALA A 298 18.27 -0.75 -0.29
C ALA A 298 18.20 0.78 -0.15
N PRO A 299 17.03 1.37 0.14
CA PRO A 299 16.91 2.82 0.33
C PRO A 299 17.90 3.35 1.38
N GLY A 300 18.57 4.46 1.06
CA GLY A 300 19.53 5.10 1.95
C GLY A 300 20.85 4.32 2.17
N ARG A 301 21.10 3.23 1.43
CA ARG A 301 22.34 2.46 1.50
C ARG A 301 23.04 2.39 0.15
N PRO A 302 24.38 2.31 0.11
CA PRO A 302 25.10 2.02 -1.13
C PRO A 302 24.72 0.66 -1.72
N ASP A 303 24.77 0.54 -3.05
CA ASP A 303 24.62 -0.73 -3.76
C ASP A 303 25.68 -1.75 -3.27
N LEU A 304 25.25 -2.97 -2.94
CA LEU A 304 26.15 -4.07 -2.61
C LEU A 304 26.18 -5.07 -3.76
N LEU A 305 27.28 -5.11 -4.53
CA LEU A 305 27.44 -6.08 -5.62
C LEU A 305 27.46 -7.50 -5.07
N LEU A 306 26.91 -8.47 -5.81
CA LEU A 306 26.88 -9.87 -5.36
C LEU A 306 28.28 -10.44 -5.10
N ARG A 307 29.28 -10.01 -5.87
CA ARG A 307 30.69 -10.41 -5.68
C ARG A 307 31.27 -9.94 -4.33
N ASP A 308 30.74 -8.85 -3.78
CA ASP A 308 31.26 -8.19 -2.58
C ASP A 308 30.53 -8.63 -1.30
N VAL A 309 29.46 -9.43 -1.42
CA VAL A 309 28.66 -9.90 -0.29
C VAL A 309 29.51 -10.67 0.73
N ARG A 310 30.28 -11.66 0.28
CA ARG A 310 31.13 -12.49 1.18
C ARG A 310 32.20 -11.68 1.92
N PRO A 311 33.02 -10.83 1.28
CA PRO A 311 33.99 -10.02 2.02
C PRO A 311 33.32 -9.01 2.97
N VAL A 312 32.25 -8.34 2.54
CA VAL A 312 31.53 -7.38 3.39
C VAL A 312 30.90 -8.07 4.60
N SER A 313 30.25 -9.22 4.43
CA SER A 313 29.67 -9.97 5.55
C SER A 313 30.72 -10.41 6.58
N ARG A 314 31.91 -10.84 6.14
CA ARG A 314 33.01 -11.21 7.04
C ARG A 314 33.53 -10.00 7.83
N GLU A 315 33.72 -8.86 7.16
CA GLU A 315 34.17 -7.63 7.81
C GLU A 315 33.13 -7.12 8.82
N LEU A 316 31.84 -7.16 8.48
CA LEU A 316 30.76 -6.78 9.40
C LEU A 316 30.73 -7.68 10.65
N ALA A 317 30.92 -9.00 10.47
CA ALA A 317 31.00 -9.94 11.60
C ALA A 317 32.20 -9.64 12.50
N ALA A 318 33.40 -9.44 11.92
CA ALA A 318 34.61 -9.10 12.67
C ALA A 318 34.50 -7.75 13.41
N ARG A 319 33.92 -6.73 12.77
CA ARG A 319 33.64 -5.44 13.40
C ARG A 319 32.66 -5.57 14.56
N ARG A 320 31.60 -6.37 14.41
CA ARG A 320 30.64 -6.63 15.48
C ARG A 320 31.32 -7.26 16.70
N GLU A 321 32.16 -8.26 16.50
CA GLU A 321 32.91 -8.90 17.59
C GLU A 321 33.79 -7.92 18.35
N LYS A 322 34.53 -7.06 17.61
CA LYS A 322 35.37 -6.01 18.22
C LYS A 322 34.54 -4.99 19.02
N LEU A 323 33.43 -4.50 18.44
CA LEU A 323 32.51 -3.57 19.10
C LEU A 323 31.94 -4.17 20.39
N PHE A 324 31.56 -5.45 20.36
CA PHE A 324 31.02 -6.14 21.53
C PHE A 324 32.10 -6.30 22.60
N ALA A 325 33.32 -6.66 22.23
CA ALA A 325 34.43 -6.83 23.17
C ALA A 325 34.90 -5.54 23.84
N SER A 326 34.65 -4.37 23.24
CA SER A 326 35.00 -3.07 23.82
C SER A 326 33.83 -2.38 24.54
N THR A 327 32.66 -3.02 24.63
CA THR A 327 31.43 -2.36 25.11
C THR A 327 31.57 -1.80 26.52
N ALA A 328 32.10 -2.57 27.48
CA ALA A 328 32.21 -2.11 28.86
C ALA A 328 33.14 -0.89 28.98
N LYS A 329 34.24 -0.89 28.23
CA LYS A 329 35.16 0.26 28.15
C LYS A 329 34.51 1.48 27.50
N CYS A 330 33.75 1.29 26.42
CA CYS A 330 33.01 2.40 25.78
C CYS A 330 31.95 2.99 26.71
N LEU A 331 31.25 2.16 27.50
CA LEU A 331 30.31 2.63 28.51
C LEU A 331 31.02 3.31 29.68
N GLY A 332 32.17 2.82 30.12
CA GLY A 332 33.02 3.54 31.10
C GLY A 332 33.43 4.92 30.60
N ALA A 333 33.89 5.02 29.35
CA ALA A 333 34.19 6.28 28.69
C ALA A 333 32.97 7.20 28.62
N ALA A 334 31.81 6.66 28.26
CA ALA A 334 30.55 7.41 28.23
C ALA A 334 30.14 7.90 29.62
N ALA A 335 30.43 7.15 30.69
CA ALA A 335 30.15 7.56 32.06
C ALA A 335 30.97 8.80 32.47
N ASP A 336 32.26 8.85 32.11
CA ASP A 336 33.15 9.99 32.41
C ASP A 336 32.62 11.32 31.85
N VAL A 337 31.99 11.28 30.68
CA VAL A 337 31.45 12.46 29.99
C VAL A 337 29.93 12.55 30.08
N SER A 338 29.29 11.69 30.89
CA SER A 338 27.84 11.65 31.04
C SER A 338 27.25 12.84 31.82
N ALA A 339 28.06 13.75 32.32
CA ALA A 339 27.61 15.00 32.95
C ALA A 339 28.09 16.24 32.19
N THR A 340 28.91 16.09 31.15
CA THR A 340 29.47 17.20 30.39
C THR A 340 28.44 17.76 29.41
N GLU A 341 28.29 19.08 29.43
CA GLU A 341 27.45 19.84 28.48
C GLU A 341 28.23 20.27 27.23
N ASP A 342 29.56 20.23 27.30
CA ASP A 342 30.47 20.60 26.21
C ASP A 342 30.60 19.50 25.14
N ALA A 343 31.11 19.91 23.97
CA ALA A 343 31.52 18.98 22.92
C ALA A 343 32.61 18.03 23.46
N VAL A 344 32.38 16.72 23.30
CA VAL A 344 33.31 15.69 23.74
C VAL A 344 34.36 15.46 22.66
N ASP A 345 35.65 15.61 23.00
CA ASP A 345 36.73 15.13 22.14
C ASP A 345 36.78 13.60 22.19
N VAL A 346 36.06 12.98 21.25
CA VAL A 346 35.96 11.52 21.16
C VAL A 346 37.32 10.87 20.95
N LYS A 347 38.26 11.52 20.26
CA LYS A 347 39.59 10.94 20.02
C LYS A 347 40.40 10.88 21.30
N GLN A 348 40.41 11.96 22.07
CA GLN A 348 41.10 12.00 23.36
C GLN A 348 40.46 11.02 24.35
N LEU A 349 39.13 10.96 24.41
CA LEU A 349 38.41 10.05 25.29
C LEU A 349 38.64 8.57 24.91
N ALA A 350 38.66 8.26 23.61
CA ALA A 350 38.96 6.92 23.11
C ALA A 350 40.38 6.47 23.47
N GLN A 351 41.37 7.37 23.35
CA GLN A 351 42.74 7.11 23.78
C GLN A 351 42.84 6.85 25.29
N LYS A 352 42.15 7.66 26.11
CA LYS A 352 42.12 7.49 27.57
C LYS A 352 41.61 6.10 27.98
N HIS A 353 40.58 5.60 27.30
CA HIS A 353 39.93 4.32 27.62
C HIS A 353 40.46 3.12 26.82
N GLY A 354 41.41 3.34 25.90
CA GLY A 354 41.98 2.29 25.06
C GLY A 354 40.93 1.59 24.19
N VAL A 355 40.06 2.37 23.55
CA VAL A 355 39.01 1.91 22.63
C VAL A 355 39.16 2.59 21.27
N GLU A 356 38.59 2.00 20.22
CA GLU A 356 38.53 2.61 18.89
C GLU A 356 37.61 3.84 18.89
N ALA A 357 38.04 4.94 18.27
CA ALA A 357 37.29 6.20 18.27
C ALA A 357 35.92 6.06 17.60
N ASP A 358 35.83 5.32 16.49
CA ASP A 358 34.57 5.09 15.77
C ASP A 358 33.57 4.29 16.61
N ALA A 359 34.07 3.31 17.38
CA ALA A 359 33.25 2.51 18.29
C ALA A 359 32.68 3.35 19.43
N LEU A 360 33.53 4.20 20.02
CA LEU A 360 33.12 5.11 21.08
C LEU A 360 32.12 6.16 20.55
N ALA A 361 32.38 6.73 19.37
CA ALA A 361 31.49 7.68 18.72
C ALA A 361 30.08 7.08 18.54
N ALA A 362 29.99 5.85 18.03
CA ALA A 362 28.72 5.16 17.85
C ALA A 362 27.97 4.91 19.18
N TRP A 363 28.69 4.55 20.25
CA TRP A 363 28.09 4.40 21.58
C TRP A 363 27.60 5.72 22.16
N LEU A 364 28.41 6.78 22.06
CA LEU A 364 28.02 8.11 22.51
C LEU A 364 26.79 8.62 21.74
N GLU A 365 26.76 8.42 20.41
CA GLU A 365 25.61 8.75 19.58
C GLU A 365 24.35 7.96 19.98
N TYR A 366 24.48 6.64 20.15
CA TYR A 366 23.39 5.76 20.57
C TYR A 366 22.84 6.15 21.96
N LEU A 367 23.71 6.59 22.87
CA LEU A 367 23.34 7.04 24.22
C LEU A 367 22.90 8.50 24.28
N GLY A 368 23.09 9.27 23.21
CA GLY A 368 22.79 10.71 23.17
C GLY A 368 23.75 11.56 24.00
N ILE A 369 25.02 11.17 24.11
CA ILE A 369 26.06 11.86 24.87
C ILE A 369 27.00 12.58 23.89
N GLY A 370 27.34 13.85 24.13
CA GLY A 370 28.30 14.60 23.31
C GLY A 370 27.88 14.86 21.85
N THR A 371 26.61 14.64 21.50
CA THR A 371 26.09 14.77 20.12
C THR A 371 25.82 16.21 19.66
N GLY A 372 26.16 17.22 20.46
CA GLY A 372 26.07 18.64 20.09
C GLY A 372 24.64 19.11 19.81
N GLY A 373 23.93 19.52 20.87
CA GLY A 373 22.65 20.23 20.77
C GLY A 373 21.56 19.69 21.70
N PRO A 374 20.50 20.48 21.96
CA PRO A 374 19.37 20.07 22.79
C PRO A 374 18.66 18.84 22.19
N ALA A 375 17.91 18.12 23.02
CA ALA A 375 17.11 16.98 22.56
C ALA A 375 16.21 17.40 21.37
N LYS A 376 16.19 16.57 20.32
CA LYS A 376 15.36 16.85 19.13
C LYS A 376 13.88 16.85 19.51
N ILE A 377 13.24 18.00 19.31
CA ILE A 377 11.80 18.19 19.44
C ILE A 377 11.17 17.95 18.06
N GLY A 378 9.96 17.39 18.04
CA GLY A 378 9.19 17.24 16.80
C GLY A 378 8.72 18.58 16.24
N THR A 379 7.76 18.54 15.33
CA THR A 379 7.22 19.75 14.68
C THR A 379 6.38 20.55 15.67
N PRO A 380 6.75 21.79 16.05
CA PRO A 380 5.94 22.60 16.96
C PRO A 380 4.55 22.89 16.37
N ILE A 381 3.52 22.86 17.22
CA ILE A 381 2.16 23.22 16.81
C ILE A 381 1.99 24.74 16.99
N THR A 382 1.76 25.48 15.90
CA THR A 382 1.89 26.94 15.90
C THR A 382 0.57 27.70 15.74
N LYS A 383 -0.49 27.07 15.21
CA LYS A 383 -1.78 27.73 15.00
C LYS A 383 -2.61 27.71 16.28
N LYS A 384 -3.18 28.86 16.64
CA LYS A 384 -3.95 29.05 17.89
C LYS A 384 -5.41 28.62 17.74
N ILE A 385 -5.96 28.09 18.83
CA ILE A 385 -7.38 27.96 19.13
C ILE A 385 -7.68 28.96 20.25
N GLU A 386 -8.34 30.06 19.92
CA GLU A 386 -8.76 31.07 20.90
C GLU A 386 -10.07 30.71 21.62
N THR A 387 -10.83 29.75 21.07
CA THR A 387 -12.11 29.28 21.59
C THR A 387 -12.37 27.87 21.06
N SER A 388 -12.82 26.96 21.92
CA SER A 388 -13.17 25.58 21.55
C SER A 388 -14.58 25.24 22.00
N SER A 389 -15.40 24.71 21.07
CA SER A 389 -16.82 24.40 21.27
C SER A 389 -17.65 25.51 21.94
N GLY A 390 -17.32 26.78 21.67
CA GLY A 390 -18.01 27.94 22.24
C GLY A 390 -17.56 28.37 23.63
N TYR A 391 -16.57 27.70 24.22
CA TYR A 391 -15.96 28.11 25.49
C TYR A 391 -14.71 28.94 25.24
N ASP A 392 -14.74 30.21 25.63
CA ASP A 392 -13.63 31.17 25.51
C ASP A 392 -12.47 30.87 26.48
N PHE A 393 -12.75 30.17 27.57
CA PHE A 393 -11.78 29.65 28.53
C PHE A 393 -11.16 28.30 28.13
N VAL A 394 -11.57 27.72 26.99
CA VAL A 394 -10.92 26.53 26.42
C VAL A 394 -10.12 26.95 25.19
N LYS A 395 -8.80 27.00 25.38
CA LYS A 395 -7.84 27.51 24.38
C LYS A 395 -6.74 26.49 24.10
N GLY A 396 -5.97 26.70 23.04
CA GLY A 396 -4.86 25.80 22.75
C GLY A 396 -4.22 25.97 21.38
N TRP A 397 -3.57 24.91 20.93
CA TRP A 397 -2.82 24.86 19.68
C TRP A 397 -3.41 23.76 18.78
N VAL A 398 -3.45 24.00 17.46
CA VAL A 398 -4.02 23.09 16.48
C VAL A 398 -3.11 22.93 15.26
N GLY A 399 -3.06 21.73 14.71
CA GLY A 399 -2.47 21.43 13.41
C GLY A 399 -3.53 20.98 12.41
N ASP A 400 -3.08 20.41 11.30
CA ASP A 400 -3.98 19.80 10.33
C ASP A 400 -4.67 18.55 10.91
N ASP A 401 -5.79 18.15 10.31
CA ASP A 401 -6.55 16.94 10.69
C ASP A 401 -6.90 16.84 12.19
N ALA A 402 -7.26 17.97 12.79
CA ALA A 402 -7.66 18.09 14.20
C ALA A 402 -6.60 17.71 15.25
N LEU A 403 -5.32 17.58 14.85
CA LEU A 403 -4.19 17.50 15.78
C LEU A 403 -4.27 18.67 16.77
N SER A 404 -4.32 18.44 18.08
CA SER A 404 -4.49 19.54 19.03
C SER A 404 -3.92 19.30 20.41
N VAL A 405 -3.60 20.40 21.09
CA VAL A 405 -3.32 20.48 22.54
C VAL A 405 -4.15 21.63 23.08
N VAL A 406 -5.09 21.35 23.96
CA VAL A 406 -6.04 22.32 24.53
C VAL A 406 -6.02 22.29 26.04
N ALA A 407 -6.30 23.43 26.67
CA ALA A 407 -6.41 23.55 28.11
C ALA A 407 -7.70 24.25 28.52
N ASN A 408 -8.24 23.85 29.68
CA ASN A 408 -9.41 24.42 30.30
C ASN A 408 -8.96 25.24 31.51
N SER A 409 -9.05 26.57 31.41
CA SER A 409 -8.60 27.48 32.47
C SER A 409 -9.67 27.75 33.55
N SER A 410 -10.86 27.14 33.41
CA SER A 410 -12.00 27.41 34.29
C SER A 410 -12.14 26.38 35.42
N ASP A 411 -13.01 26.70 36.37
CA ASP A 411 -13.48 25.79 37.42
C ASP A 411 -14.59 24.82 36.93
N GLN A 412 -14.94 24.85 35.63
CA GLN A 412 -16.05 24.08 35.07
C GLN A 412 -15.57 22.82 34.37
N HIS A 413 -16.26 21.70 34.62
CA HIS A 413 -16.16 20.52 33.75
C HIS A 413 -16.96 20.79 32.46
N VAL A 414 -16.33 20.62 31.31
CA VAL A 414 -16.93 20.90 29.99
C VAL A 414 -16.75 19.75 29.00
N ARG A 415 -17.38 19.86 27.84
CA ARG A 415 -17.38 18.84 26.79
C ARG A 415 -16.90 19.40 25.45
N ILE A 416 -15.75 18.94 24.96
CA ILE A 416 -15.07 19.50 23.76
C ILE A 416 -14.38 18.46 22.85
N PRO A 417 -15.07 17.81 21.90
CA PRO A 417 -16.30 17.04 22.11
C PRO A 417 -16.15 15.88 23.12
N GLY A 418 -14.98 15.73 23.78
CA GLY A 418 -14.68 14.81 24.89
C GLY A 418 -14.81 15.45 26.27
N ASN A 419 -14.74 14.67 27.35
CA ASN A 419 -14.80 15.19 28.74
C ASN A 419 -13.52 15.95 29.07
N MET A 420 -13.68 17.18 29.56
CA MET A 420 -12.55 18.01 29.98
C MET A 420 -12.78 18.53 31.39
N ALA A 421 -11.92 18.11 32.32
CA ALA A 421 -11.98 18.53 33.71
C ALA A 421 -11.57 20.01 33.86
N PRO A 422 -11.95 20.68 34.96
CA PRO A 422 -11.37 21.96 35.35
C PRO A 422 -9.84 21.92 35.40
N HIS A 423 -9.18 23.03 35.05
CA HIS A 423 -7.72 23.19 35.16
C HIS A 423 -6.90 22.04 34.55
N SER A 424 -7.33 21.53 33.40
CA SER A 424 -6.75 20.33 32.77
C SER A 424 -6.25 20.59 31.35
N VAL A 425 -5.37 19.71 30.89
CA VAL A 425 -4.87 19.67 29.52
C VAL A 425 -5.38 18.41 28.81
N ALA A 426 -5.77 18.55 27.55
CA ALA A 426 -6.16 17.46 26.69
C ALA A 426 -5.48 17.57 25.33
N VAL A 427 -5.27 16.42 24.69
CA VAL A 427 -4.60 16.34 23.39
C VAL A 427 -5.34 15.42 22.45
N HIS A 428 -5.17 15.62 21.14
CA HIS A 428 -5.74 14.78 20.10
C HIS A 428 -4.71 14.47 19.01
N PRO A 429 -4.40 13.19 18.72
CA PRO A 429 -3.52 12.80 17.61
C PRO A 429 -4.25 12.81 16.25
N THR A 430 -3.55 12.46 15.17
CA THR A 430 -4.14 12.16 13.84
C THR A 430 -3.80 10.72 13.44
N PRO A 431 -4.32 10.15 12.33
CA PRO A 431 -3.95 8.79 11.89
C PRO A 431 -2.44 8.61 11.67
N THR A 432 -1.73 9.69 11.31
CA THR A 432 -0.32 9.64 10.90
C THR A 432 0.61 10.42 11.82
N LEU A 433 0.07 11.21 12.76
CA LEU A 433 0.84 12.01 13.70
C LEU A 433 0.43 11.72 15.15
N SER A 434 1.42 11.46 15.99
CA SER A 434 1.30 11.56 17.43
C SER A 434 1.38 13.02 17.87
N VAL A 435 0.73 13.33 18.98
CA VAL A 435 0.83 14.61 19.69
C VAL A 435 1.63 14.41 20.97
N ALA A 436 2.53 15.33 21.29
CA ALA A 436 3.40 15.23 22.45
C ALA A 436 3.46 16.54 23.22
N VAL A 437 3.53 16.39 24.55
CA VAL A 437 3.85 17.49 25.46
C VAL A 437 5.17 17.17 26.15
N GLY A 438 6.15 18.05 25.97
CA GLY A 438 7.50 17.89 26.48
C GLY A 438 7.85 18.92 27.55
N TRP A 439 8.41 18.48 28.66
CA TRP A 439 9.09 19.30 29.65
C TRP A 439 10.59 19.27 29.39
N ARG A 440 11.18 20.41 29.07
CA ARG A 440 12.62 20.60 28.88
C ARG A 440 13.22 21.02 30.22
N SER A 441 14.18 20.23 30.66
CA SER A 441 14.82 20.45 31.95
C SER A 441 15.61 21.78 31.97
N PRO A 442 15.31 22.70 32.91
CA PRO A 442 16.01 23.97 33.03
C PRO A 442 17.32 23.85 33.83
N ALA A 443 17.64 22.68 34.39
CA ALA A 443 18.86 22.42 35.16
C ALA A 443 19.09 20.91 35.34
N ALA A 444 20.33 20.49 35.55
CA ALA A 444 20.61 19.12 35.95
C ALA A 444 19.93 18.78 37.30
N ALA A 445 19.19 17.68 37.35
CA ALA A 445 18.39 17.29 38.51
C ALA A 445 18.16 15.77 38.57
N THR A 446 17.71 15.28 39.72
CA THR A 446 17.17 13.91 39.86
C THR A 446 15.69 14.01 40.19
N LEU A 447 14.85 13.46 39.32
CA LEU A 447 13.41 13.65 39.37
C LEU A 447 12.67 12.43 39.92
N ARG A 448 11.59 12.70 40.64
CA ARG A 448 10.43 11.82 40.81
C ARG A 448 9.37 12.24 39.81
N ILE A 449 8.87 11.30 39.00
CA ILE A 449 7.87 11.57 37.95
C ILE A 449 6.62 10.72 38.21
N GLU A 450 5.46 11.35 38.23
CA GLU A 450 4.16 10.67 38.31
C GLU A 450 3.15 11.36 37.39
N GLY A 451 2.12 10.64 36.95
CA GLY A 451 1.13 11.23 36.04
C GLY A 451 -0.04 10.32 35.76
N GLN A 452 -0.86 10.74 34.80
CA GLN A 452 -2.02 9.99 34.36
C GLN A 452 -2.36 10.29 32.90
N VAL A 453 -2.92 9.29 32.24
CA VAL A 453 -3.51 9.39 30.89
C VAL A 453 -4.94 8.87 30.99
N GLN A 454 -5.90 9.61 30.43
CA GLN A 454 -7.30 9.22 30.43
C GLN A 454 -7.93 9.51 29.07
N HIS A 455 -8.56 8.49 28.50
CA HIS A 455 -9.35 8.66 27.28
C HIS A 455 -10.60 9.49 27.60
N ALA A 456 -10.75 10.64 26.96
CA ALA A 456 -11.78 11.62 27.29
C ALA A 456 -13.16 11.31 26.69
N HIS A 457 -13.23 10.34 25.76
CA HIS A 457 -14.48 9.85 25.18
C HIS A 457 -14.78 8.42 25.68
N PRO A 458 -15.30 8.26 26.91
CA PRO A 458 -15.61 6.93 27.44
C PRO A 458 -16.63 6.14 26.60
N GLU A 459 -17.41 6.81 25.74
CA GLU A 459 -18.48 6.22 24.94
C GLU A 459 -18.07 5.76 23.52
N CYS A 460 -16.93 6.20 22.99
CA CYS A 460 -16.52 5.87 21.61
C CYS A 460 -15.00 5.92 21.41
N GLY A 461 -14.52 5.27 20.35
CA GLY A 461 -13.10 5.16 20.02
C GLY A 461 -12.46 3.87 20.55
N ASN A 462 -11.31 3.50 19.99
CA ASN A 462 -10.50 2.37 20.48
C ASN A 462 -9.45 2.81 21.52
N GLY A 463 -9.43 4.11 21.85
CA GLY A 463 -8.51 4.71 22.79
C GLY A 463 -7.15 4.99 22.16
N VAL A 464 -6.18 5.36 22.99
CA VAL A 464 -4.86 5.82 22.53
C VAL A 464 -3.73 4.92 23.03
N VAL A 465 -2.64 4.91 22.28
CA VAL A 465 -1.35 4.44 22.80
C VAL A 465 -0.58 5.62 23.38
N TRP A 466 0.13 5.40 24.48
CA TRP A 466 0.92 6.44 25.13
C TRP A 466 2.30 5.95 25.53
N SER A 467 3.26 6.87 25.58
CA SER A 467 4.59 6.61 26.15
C SER A 467 5.15 7.84 26.84
N LEU A 468 5.78 7.64 27.99
CA LEU A 468 6.63 8.62 28.65
C LEU A 468 8.09 8.34 28.27
N GLU A 469 8.77 9.34 27.72
CA GLU A 469 10.12 9.22 27.17
C GLU A 469 11.07 10.26 27.76
N LEU A 470 12.30 9.87 28.05
CA LEU A 470 13.43 10.77 28.30
C LEU A 470 14.26 10.87 27.02
N ARG A 471 14.42 12.08 26.49
CA ARG A 471 15.14 12.35 25.25
C ARG A 471 16.42 13.12 25.53
N ARG A 472 17.54 12.65 24.96
CA ARG A 472 18.88 13.24 25.07
C ARG A 472 19.53 13.24 23.69
N GLY A 473 19.75 14.41 23.09
CA GLY A 473 20.23 14.51 21.71
C GLY A 473 19.37 13.68 20.73
N ASN A 474 19.96 12.62 20.16
CA ASN A 474 19.30 11.65 19.25
C ASN A 474 18.75 10.38 19.96
N SER A 475 18.98 10.22 21.26
CA SER A 475 18.57 9.07 22.05
C SER A 475 17.18 9.28 22.66
N ARG A 476 16.39 8.20 22.69
CA ARG A 476 15.09 8.13 23.36
C ARG A 476 15.06 6.93 24.30
N GLN A 477 14.95 7.20 25.59
CA GLN A 477 14.72 6.18 26.60
C GLN A 477 13.22 6.12 26.93
N ARG A 478 12.59 4.97 26.71
CA ARG A 478 11.20 4.78 27.11
C ARG A 478 11.14 4.48 28.60
N LEU A 479 10.51 5.36 29.37
CA LEU A 479 10.38 5.22 30.82
C LEU A 479 9.12 4.42 31.19
N ALA A 480 8.02 4.67 30.49
CA ALA A 480 6.77 3.94 30.63
C ALA A 480 5.98 3.99 29.31
N ALA A 481 5.09 3.03 29.09
CA ALA A 481 4.17 3.04 27.96
C ALA A 481 2.95 2.16 28.25
N GLY A 482 1.89 2.38 27.48
CA GLY A 482 0.68 1.59 27.60
C GLY A 482 -0.41 2.04 26.65
N THR A 483 -1.63 1.62 26.96
CA THR A 483 -2.84 1.99 26.24
C THR A 483 -3.82 2.60 27.24
N ALA A 484 -4.54 3.63 26.84
CA ALA A 484 -5.63 4.21 27.62
C ALA A 484 -6.93 4.08 26.81
N GLN A 485 -7.92 3.39 27.37
CA GLN A 485 -9.21 3.14 26.73
C GLN A 485 -10.32 3.17 27.79
N GLY A 486 -11.44 3.81 27.44
CA GLY A 486 -12.61 3.92 28.32
C GLY A 486 -12.40 4.93 29.45
N PRO A 487 -13.31 4.97 30.45
CA PRO A 487 -13.37 6.06 31.43
C PRO A 487 -12.23 6.06 32.45
N ASN A 488 -11.44 4.99 32.53
CA ASN A 488 -10.48 4.80 33.62
C ASN A 488 -9.20 5.61 33.40
N LYS A 489 -8.69 6.19 34.49
CA LYS A 489 -7.39 6.85 34.52
C LYS A 489 -6.28 5.80 34.56
N VAL A 490 -5.37 5.84 33.59
CA VAL A 490 -4.15 5.03 33.57
C VAL A 490 -3.05 5.81 34.28
N LYS A 491 -2.52 5.29 35.38
CA LYS A 491 -1.45 5.94 36.15
C LYS A 491 -0.08 5.72 35.51
N ILE A 492 0.75 6.77 35.55
CA ILE A 492 2.17 6.74 35.21
C ILE A 492 2.96 6.88 36.51
N GLY A 493 3.89 5.96 36.76
CA GLY A 493 4.77 6.02 37.94
C GLY A 493 4.10 5.65 39.27
N PRO A 494 4.71 6.05 40.41
CA PRO A 494 5.86 6.94 40.50
C PRO A 494 7.13 6.31 39.93
N LEU A 495 7.86 7.09 39.14
CA LEU A 495 9.19 6.76 38.64
C LEU A 495 10.19 7.54 39.46
N GLU A 496 11.01 6.84 40.22
CA GLU A 496 11.97 7.43 41.15
C GLU A 496 13.36 7.54 40.53
N LYS A 497 14.14 8.52 40.99
CA LYS A 497 15.57 8.68 40.68
C LYS A 497 15.87 8.83 39.17
N ILE A 498 15.04 9.59 38.46
CA ILE A 498 15.26 9.86 37.04
C ILE A 498 16.22 11.04 36.88
N ALA A 499 17.50 10.75 36.60
CA ALA A 499 18.49 11.79 36.36
C ALA A 499 18.26 12.50 35.01
N VAL A 500 18.26 13.83 35.01
CA VAL A 500 18.15 14.69 33.82
C VAL A 500 19.27 15.74 33.82
N ARG A 501 19.66 16.19 32.63
CA ARG A 501 20.60 17.29 32.40
C ARG A 501 19.88 18.54 31.93
N LEU A 502 20.55 19.69 31.97
CA LEU A 502 20.06 20.89 31.29
C LEU A 502 19.73 20.57 29.81
N GLY A 503 18.52 20.90 29.39
CA GLY A 503 18.05 20.68 28.02
C GLY A 503 17.55 19.27 27.68
N ASP A 504 17.67 18.29 28.59
CA ASP A 504 17.01 16.99 28.43
C ASP A 504 15.49 17.18 28.39
N LEU A 505 14.78 16.33 27.64
CA LEU A 505 13.34 16.46 27.44
C LEU A 505 12.59 15.23 27.98
N ILE A 506 11.70 15.44 28.94
CA ILE A 506 10.70 14.45 29.36
C ILE A 506 9.44 14.66 28.53
N SER A 507 9.05 13.68 27.73
CA SER A 507 7.92 13.80 26.79
C SER A 507 6.86 12.75 27.03
N LEU A 508 5.62 13.20 27.20
CA LEU A 508 4.44 12.35 27.14
C LEU A 508 3.86 12.40 25.72
N VAL A 509 3.96 11.29 25.02
CA VAL A 509 3.53 11.13 23.61
C VAL A 509 2.25 10.33 23.57
N ILE A 510 1.23 10.86 22.88
CA ILE A 510 -0.06 10.23 22.63
C ILE A 510 -0.20 9.96 21.13
N GLY A 511 -0.42 8.69 20.77
CA GLY A 511 -0.53 8.25 19.38
C GLY A 511 -1.86 7.57 19.04
N PRO A 512 -2.21 7.51 17.75
CA PRO A 512 -3.39 6.81 17.27
C PRO A 512 -3.22 5.29 17.47
N ARG A 513 -4.14 4.64 18.17
CA ARG A 513 -4.09 3.19 18.33
C ARG A 513 -4.57 2.54 17.03
N ASP A 514 -3.76 1.66 16.46
CA ASP A 514 -4.06 0.96 15.20
C ASP A 514 -4.34 1.90 14.01
N GLY A 515 -3.77 3.12 14.04
CA GLY A 515 -4.03 4.16 13.04
C GLY A 515 -5.43 4.80 13.13
N ASN A 516 -6.22 4.43 14.14
CA ASN A 516 -7.49 5.06 14.46
C ASN A 516 -7.27 6.25 15.40
N HIS A 517 -8.00 7.32 15.16
CA HIS A 517 -7.97 8.59 15.92
C HIS A 517 -9.40 9.10 16.22
N SER A 518 -10.43 8.29 15.92
CA SER A 518 -11.82 8.68 16.09
C SER A 518 -12.18 8.67 17.57
N CYS A 519 -12.68 9.81 18.08
CA CYS A 519 -12.97 10.01 19.49
C CYS A 519 -11.73 9.89 20.41
N ASP A 520 -10.53 10.31 19.98
CA ASP A 520 -9.29 10.07 20.76
C ASP A 520 -8.75 11.28 21.51
N LEU A 521 -9.64 12.25 21.83
CA LEU A 521 -9.29 13.27 22.82
C LEU A 521 -8.86 12.58 24.11
N THR A 522 -7.71 12.98 24.62
CA THR A 522 -7.06 12.33 25.75
C THR A 522 -6.66 13.37 26.75
N SER A 523 -7.18 13.27 27.97
CA SER A 523 -6.71 14.08 29.10
C SER A 523 -5.38 13.54 29.59
N ILE A 524 -4.42 14.44 29.77
CA ILE A 524 -3.08 14.12 30.23
C ILE A 524 -2.71 15.03 31.39
N ASP A 525 -1.97 14.48 32.35
CA ASP A 525 -1.30 15.27 33.38
C ASP A 525 -0.06 14.51 33.86
N PHE A 526 0.99 15.25 34.17
CA PHE A 526 2.15 14.67 34.85
C PHE A 526 2.88 15.73 35.66
N THR A 527 3.49 15.26 36.74
CA THR A 527 4.23 16.04 37.72
C THR A 527 5.67 15.57 37.77
N LEU A 528 6.60 16.51 37.73
CA LEU A 528 8.02 16.29 37.97
C LEU A 528 8.40 16.99 39.27
N HIS A 529 9.16 16.32 40.12
CA HIS A 529 9.63 16.88 41.38
C HIS A 529 11.12 16.56 41.58
N ASP A 530 11.95 17.57 41.85
CA ASP A 530 13.40 17.40 42.05
C ASP A 530 13.83 17.31 43.53
N GLY A 531 12.86 17.33 44.45
CA GLY A 531 13.10 17.42 45.89
C GLY A 531 12.83 18.81 46.47
N THR A 532 12.88 19.85 45.62
CA THR A 532 12.72 21.26 46.01
C THR A 532 11.66 22.00 45.18
N ARG A 533 11.56 21.68 43.89
CA ARG A 533 10.66 22.29 42.92
C ARG A 533 9.71 21.23 42.37
N GLU A 534 8.51 21.69 42.06
CA GLU A 534 7.48 20.90 41.42
C GLU A 534 7.06 21.58 40.11
N TRP A 535 6.96 20.80 39.04
CA TRP A 535 6.36 21.18 37.77
C TRP A 535 5.17 20.29 37.53
N ASN A 536 3.97 20.85 37.36
CA ASN A 536 2.77 20.08 37.03
C ASN A 536 2.19 20.61 35.73
N LEU A 537 1.94 19.71 34.77
CA LEU A 537 1.47 20.10 33.43
C LEU A 537 0.17 20.90 33.50
N GLY A 538 -0.85 20.41 34.23
CA GLY A 538 -2.12 21.11 34.39
C GLY A 538 -1.94 22.51 34.95
N ARG A 539 -1.28 22.66 36.10
CA ARG A 539 -1.11 23.95 36.78
C ARG A 539 -0.23 24.95 36.01
N ASP A 540 0.81 24.49 35.33
CA ASP A 540 1.71 25.38 34.58
C ASP A 540 1.06 25.89 33.29
N ILE A 541 0.17 25.10 32.66
CA ILE A 541 -0.34 25.37 31.31
C ILE A 541 -1.79 25.84 31.29
N SER A 542 -2.66 25.29 32.13
CA SER A 542 -4.10 25.59 32.06
C SER A 542 -4.47 27.06 32.24
N PRO A 543 -3.77 27.88 33.05
CA PRO A 543 -4.12 29.29 33.20
C PRO A 543 -3.92 30.11 31.91
N GLU A 544 -2.90 29.80 31.10
CA GLU A 544 -2.52 30.64 29.96
C GLU A 544 -1.77 29.89 28.84
N ILE A 545 -2.31 28.78 28.33
CA ILE A 545 -1.68 27.94 27.28
C ILE A 545 -1.20 28.71 26.03
N LEU A 546 -1.81 29.87 25.72
CA LEU A 546 -1.48 30.69 24.56
C LEU A 546 -0.34 31.71 24.79
N ALA A 547 0.25 31.75 25.99
CA ALA A 547 1.39 32.62 26.30
C ALA A 547 2.60 32.32 25.41
N GLY A 548 2.77 31.08 24.96
CA GLY A 548 3.80 30.69 24.01
C GLY A 548 3.81 29.19 23.72
N ASN A 549 4.45 28.83 22.61
CA ASN A 549 4.93 27.47 22.35
C ASN A 549 6.33 27.59 21.72
N PRO A 550 7.40 27.48 22.52
CA PRO A 550 7.39 26.93 23.88
C PRO A 550 6.83 27.88 24.95
N HIS A 551 6.34 27.28 26.04
CA HIS A 551 5.71 27.93 27.18
C HIS A 551 6.66 27.93 28.39
N LYS A 552 6.64 29.00 29.19
CA LYS A 552 7.43 29.11 30.43
C LYS A 552 6.90 28.16 31.52
N ASP A 553 7.70 27.84 32.52
CA ASP A 553 7.20 27.14 33.71
C ASP A 553 6.63 28.09 34.77
N SER A 554 6.10 27.52 35.86
CA SER A 554 5.63 28.26 37.04
C SER A 554 6.74 28.92 37.86
N HIS A 555 8.01 28.59 37.60
CA HIS A 555 9.19 29.15 38.27
C HIS A 555 9.84 30.30 37.47
N GLY A 556 9.28 30.66 36.32
CA GLY A 556 9.74 31.76 35.47
C GLY A 556 10.83 31.38 34.45
N ASN A 557 11.20 30.10 34.33
CA ASN A 557 12.11 29.64 33.30
C ASN A 557 11.41 29.65 31.93
N ALA A 558 12.03 30.31 30.95
CA ALA A 558 11.56 30.31 29.58
C ALA A 558 11.77 28.94 28.92
N ASP A 559 11.02 28.68 27.85
CA ASP A 559 11.19 27.53 26.95
C ASP A 559 11.17 26.13 27.61
N VAL A 560 10.37 25.96 28.67
CA VAL A 560 10.28 24.70 29.44
C VAL A 560 9.27 23.74 28.83
N TRP A 561 8.05 24.18 28.55
CA TRP A 561 6.98 23.33 28.05
C TRP A 561 6.85 23.45 26.54
N HIS A 562 6.80 22.33 25.82
CA HIS A 562 6.75 22.28 24.35
C HIS A 562 5.56 21.45 23.89
N PHE A 563 4.80 21.97 22.92
CA PHE A 563 3.68 21.27 22.28
C PHE A 563 4.02 20.98 20.83
N TYR A 564 4.11 19.71 20.47
CA TYR A 564 4.62 19.34 19.14
C TYR A 564 4.01 18.02 18.66
N SER A 565 4.20 17.74 17.38
CA SER A 565 3.83 16.46 16.77
C SER A 565 5.02 15.72 16.19
N GLU A 566 4.85 14.42 16.04
CA GLU A 566 5.80 13.54 15.36
C GLU A 566 5.07 12.41 14.64
N PRO A 567 5.69 11.77 13.62
CA PRO A 567 5.08 10.64 12.93
C PRO A 567 4.61 9.53 13.89
N ALA A 568 3.37 9.05 13.71
CA ALA A 568 2.72 8.08 14.60
C ALA A 568 3.38 6.69 14.60
N ASN A 569 4.11 6.35 13.52
CA ASN A 569 4.97 5.17 13.47
C ASN A 569 6.25 5.32 14.32
N GLY A 570 6.37 6.42 15.08
CA GLY A 570 7.52 6.79 15.88
C GLY A 570 8.46 7.71 15.11
N SER A 571 9.15 8.59 15.82
CA SER A 571 10.20 9.40 15.22
C SER A 571 11.50 8.60 14.98
N THR A 572 12.33 9.09 14.08
CA THR A 572 13.73 8.69 13.89
C THR A 572 14.57 8.89 15.16
N GLY A 573 15.01 7.80 15.80
CA GLY A 573 15.93 7.81 16.93
C GLY A 573 16.14 6.40 17.51
N HIS A 574 17.21 6.20 18.26
CA HIS A 574 17.45 4.92 18.94
C HIS A 574 16.58 4.82 20.19
N VAL A 575 15.79 3.74 20.31
CA VAL A 575 14.95 3.49 21.47
C VAL A 575 15.65 2.52 22.40
N ILE A 576 15.99 3.00 23.60
CA ILE A 576 16.48 2.14 24.69
C ILE A 576 15.27 1.59 25.43
N ALA A 577 15.12 0.27 25.40
CA ALA A 577 13.98 -0.42 26.00
C ALA A 577 13.95 -0.23 27.53
N ALA A 578 12.75 0.05 28.04
CA ALA A 578 12.49 0.18 29.47
C ALA A 578 12.94 -1.09 30.23
N GLY A 579 13.59 -0.92 31.39
CA GLY A 579 14.05 -2.03 32.23
C GLY A 579 15.27 -2.81 31.70
N SER A 580 15.75 -2.53 30.49
CA SER A 580 16.96 -3.16 29.96
C SER A 580 18.19 -2.87 30.83
N VAL A 581 19.23 -3.72 30.73
CA VAL A 581 20.50 -3.50 31.43
C VAL A 581 21.09 -2.12 31.09
N LEU A 582 20.98 -1.70 29.83
CA LEU A 582 21.44 -0.39 29.39
C LEU A 582 20.59 0.76 29.94
N ALA A 583 19.27 0.59 30.05
CA ALA A 583 18.41 1.58 30.71
C ALA A 583 18.78 1.73 32.20
N ARG A 584 19.03 0.62 32.90
CA ARG A 584 19.52 0.65 34.29
C ARG A 584 20.88 1.34 34.39
N TRP A 585 21.78 1.10 33.44
CA TRP A 585 23.09 1.77 33.37
C TRP A 585 22.96 3.29 33.24
N GLN A 586 22.01 3.78 32.43
CA GLN A 586 21.77 5.21 32.28
C GLN A 586 21.24 5.88 33.56
N SER A 587 20.48 5.15 34.37
CA SER A 587 19.88 5.64 35.62
C SER A 587 20.75 5.39 36.86
N ALA A 588 21.82 4.59 36.75
CA ALA A 588 22.70 4.27 37.86
C ALA A 588 23.42 5.52 38.39
N ALA A 589 23.46 5.67 39.71
CA ALA A 589 24.01 6.86 40.36
C ALA A 589 25.51 6.76 40.65
N SER A 590 26.02 5.56 40.89
CA SER A 590 27.43 5.32 41.27
C SER A 590 28.26 4.82 40.09
N ALA A 591 29.56 5.15 40.10
CA ALA A 591 30.49 4.67 39.08
C ALA A 591 30.64 3.14 39.11
N GLU A 592 30.60 2.56 40.30
CA GLU A 592 30.71 1.11 40.52
C GLU A 592 29.50 0.37 39.94
N GLU A 593 28.29 0.89 40.17
CA GLU A 593 27.06 0.31 39.61
C GLU A 593 27.05 0.42 38.07
N LYS A 594 27.46 1.58 37.53
CA LYS A 594 27.63 1.76 36.08
C LYS A 594 28.64 0.76 35.50
N GLN A 595 29.78 0.54 36.16
CA GLN A 595 30.76 -0.42 35.66
C GLN A 595 30.20 -1.85 35.65
N LYS A 596 29.54 -2.28 36.73
CA LYS A 596 28.92 -3.60 36.83
C LYS A 596 27.88 -3.84 35.72
N LEU A 597 27.02 -2.85 35.47
CA LEU A 597 26.01 -2.93 34.42
C LEU A 597 26.65 -2.90 33.02
N ALA A 598 27.74 -2.15 32.83
CA ALA A 598 28.48 -2.14 31.58
C ALA A 598 29.09 -3.51 31.24
N ASP A 599 29.65 -4.20 32.24
CA ASP A 599 30.17 -5.57 32.10
C ASP A 599 29.05 -6.58 31.80
N GLU A 600 27.85 -6.36 32.35
CA GLU A 600 26.65 -7.17 32.03
C GLU A 600 26.19 -6.95 30.59
N VAL A 601 26.12 -5.70 30.10
CA VAL A 601 25.80 -5.40 28.70
C VAL A 601 26.81 -6.08 27.77
N GLN A 602 28.11 -5.97 28.05
CA GLN A 602 29.14 -6.61 27.25
C GLN A 602 28.97 -8.14 27.20
N ARG A 603 28.75 -8.79 28.34
CA ARG A 603 28.51 -10.25 28.39
C ARG A 603 27.28 -10.65 27.57
N LEU A 604 26.20 -9.89 27.63
CA LEU A 604 24.99 -10.16 26.84
C LEU A 604 25.24 -10.04 25.33
N LEU A 605 25.97 -9.01 24.91
CA LEU A 605 26.31 -8.83 23.49
C LEU A 605 27.23 -9.94 22.97
N GLN A 606 28.19 -10.40 23.78
CA GLN A 606 29.12 -11.47 23.41
C GLN A 606 28.48 -12.86 23.47
N GLY A 607 27.61 -13.13 24.44
CA GLY A 607 26.94 -14.43 24.61
C GLY A 607 25.81 -14.68 23.60
N GLY A 608 25.31 -13.63 22.95
CA GLY A 608 24.20 -13.71 22.00
C GLY A 608 22.85 -13.96 22.68
N ALA A 609 21.75 -13.81 21.91
CA ALA A 609 20.39 -13.90 22.45
C ALA A 609 20.05 -15.25 23.08
N ALA A 610 20.75 -16.33 22.71
CA ALA A 610 20.57 -17.67 23.29
C ALA A 610 21.06 -17.80 24.74
N SER A 611 21.80 -16.81 25.25
CA SER A 611 22.30 -16.75 26.63
C SER A 611 21.45 -15.85 27.54
N LEU A 612 20.35 -15.31 27.03
CA LEU A 612 19.38 -14.55 27.83
C LEU A 612 18.49 -15.55 28.61
N PRO A 613 18.29 -15.38 29.93
CA PRO A 613 17.36 -16.19 30.71
C PRO A 613 15.90 -15.99 30.29
#